data_AF-A0A3M0K0Z8-F1
#
_entry.id   AF-A0A3M0K0Z8-F1
#
_cell.length_a   1.000
_cell.length_b   1.000
_cell.length_c   1.000
_cell.angle_alpha   90.00
_cell.angle_beta   90.00
_cell.angle_gamma   90.00
#
_symmetry.space_group_name_H-M   'P 1'
#
loop_
_entity.id
_entity.type
_entity.pdbx_description
1 polymer ?
#
loop_
_entity_poly.entity_id
_entity_poly.type
_entity_poly.pdbx_seq_one_letter_code
_entity_poly.pdbx_strand_id
1 'polypeptide(L)'
;MGDPPAQPCRPVPRVHAFGKGEQALRRDPRTPPAMQGWLHKQDSSGLRLWKRRWFVLVDLCLYYYRDSSEQQVRGGLPLPGYEIRVLPPAPRAPRAPQFLFTAEHPGMRTYCLGAETPEEMHAWVCALRRGASPLPGGYSRDAEGSWFRSLFVHKVDPRKDAHSNLLSKKETSNLYKIQFHNVKPECLEAYNKLTEEVLPKLHSDPDYPCDLVGNWNTWYGEQDQAVHLWRFSGGYPALMDCMNKLRQNKEYLDFRKERSRMLLSRRNQLLLEFSFWNEPRPRQGPNIYELRSYKLKPGTMIEWGNNWARAIKYRQENQEAVGGFFSQIGELYVVHHLWAYRDLQSREETRNAAWRKRGWDENVYYTVPLIRTMESRIMIPLKISPLQ
;
A
#
# COMPACT_ATOMS: atom_id res chain seq x y z
N MET A 1 -58.20 21.10 -8.62
CA MET A 1 -57.29 20.66 -7.54
C MET A 1 -56.54 19.45 -8.10
N GLY A 2 -55.27 19.61 -8.43
CA GLY A 2 -54.43 18.52 -8.93
C GLY A 2 -53.53 18.02 -7.81
N ASP A 3 -53.46 16.69 -7.66
CA ASP A 3 -52.61 16.02 -6.67
C ASP A 3 -51.12 16.34 -6.89
N PRO A 4 -50.31 16.44 -5.81
CA PRO A 4 -48.88 16.70 -5.94
C PRO A 4 -48.15 15.45 -6.45
N PRO A 5 -47.09 15.61 -7.27
CA PRO A 5 -46.36 14.47 -7.80
C PRO A 5 -45.59 13.73 -6.70
N ALA A 6 -45.69 12.40 -6.74
CA ALA A 6 -44.97 11.48 -5.87
C ALA A 6 -43.45 11.70 -5.97
N GLN A 7 -42.81 11.96 -4.82
CA GLN A 7 -41.35 11.99 -4.72
C GLN A 7 -40.76 10.61 -5.04
N PRO A 8 -39.69 10.51 -5.86
CA PRO A 8 -39.06 9.23 -6.13
C PRO A 8 -38.42 8.68 -4.86
N CYS A 9 -38.74 7.42 -4.55
CA CYS A 9 -38.18 6.66 -3.46
C CYS A 9 -36.64 6.75 -3.45
N ARG A 10 -36.06 7.14 -2.30
CA ARG A 10 -34.61 7.10 -2.08
C ARG A 10 -34.09 5.68 -2.35
N PRO A 11 -32.97 5.52 -3.07
CA PRO A 11 -32.40 4.20 -3.32
C PRO A 11 -31.98 3.56 -2.00
N VAL A 12 -32.42 2.33 -1.79
CA VAL A 12 -32.01 1.50 -0.64
C VAL A 12 -30.49 1.31 -0.70
N PRO A 13 -29.72 1.53 0.39
CA PRO A 13 -28.27 1.33 0.38
C PRO A 13 -27.94 -0.12 -0.02
N ARG A 14 -27.02 -0.30 -0.97
CA ARG A 14 -26.48 -1.63 -1.30
C ARG A 14 -25.82 -2.22 -0.04
N VAL A 15 -26.25 -3.41 0.37
CA VAL A 15 -25.61 -4.15 1.48
C VAL A 15 -24.33 -4.79 0.95
N HIS A 16 -23.20 -4.48 1.58
CA HIS A 16 -21.89 -4.90 1.11
C HIS A 16 -21.37 -6.13 1.86
N ALA A 17 -20.71 -7.05 1.15
CA ALA A 17 -20.17 -8.27 1.73
C ALA A 17 -18.75 -8.53 1.21
N PHE A 18 -17.86 -8.99 2.09
CA PHE A 18 -16.58 -9.56 1.67
C PHE A 18 -16.85 -10.79 0.81
N GLY A 19 -16.15 -10.91 -0.32
CA GLY A 19 -16.43 -11.89 -1.38
C GLY A 19 -16.60 -13.33 -0.88
N LYS A 20 -17.28 -14.16 -1.68
CA LYS A 20 -17.49 -15.59 -1.41
C LYS A 20 -16.62 -16.43 -2.34
N GLY A 21 -16.16 -17.59 -1.86
CA GLY A 21 -15.35 -18.51 -2.69
C GLY A 21 -13.97 -17.93 -3.03
N GLU A 22 -13.61 -17.86 -4.31
CA GLU A 22 -12.28 -17.39 -4.76
C GLU A 22 -11.98 -15.92 -4.41
N GLN A 23 -13.02 -15.13 -4.13
CA GLN A 23 -12.92 -13.72 -3.72
C GLN A 23 -12.99 -13.53 -2.19
N ALA A 24 -12.97 -14.62 -1.41
CA ALA A 24 -12.98 -14.55 0.04
C ALA A 24 -11.68 -13.96 0.61
N LEU A 25 -11.79 -13.37 1.81
CA LEU A 25 -10.62 -12.95 2.59
C LEU A 25 -9.64 -14.12 2.74
N ARG A 26 -8.34 -13.84 2.59
CA ARG A 26 -7.29 -14.84 2.79
C ARG A 26 -6.87 -14.85 4.26
N ARG A 27 -6.57 -16.04 4.78
CA ARG A 27 -6.01 -16.27 6.12
C ARG A 27 -4.62 -16.88 5.94
N ASP A 28 -3.65 -16.46 6.77
CA ASP A 28 -2.38 -17.18 6.91
C ASP A 28 -2.63 -18.45 7.76
N PRO A 29 -2.43 -19.66 7.22
CA PRO A 29 -2.61 -20.90 7.97
C PRO A 29 -1.66 -21.06 9.17
N ARG A 30 -0.57 -20.28 9.21
CA ARG A 30 0.46 -20.34 10.26
C ARG A 30 0.11 -19.54 11.51
N THR A 31 -0.87 -18.63 11.43
CA THR A 31 -1.29 -17.85 12.60
C THR A 31 -2.24 -18.69 13.47
N PRO A 32 -1.94 -18.87 14.77
CA PRO A 32 -2.80 -19.63 15.66
C PRO A 32 -4.15 -18.91 15.86
N PRO A 33 -5.27 -19.64 15.86
CA PRO A 33 -6.58 -19.04 16.04
C PRO A 33 -6.84 -18.70 17.52
N ALA A 34 -7.39 -17.51 17.74
CA ALA A 34 -7.86 -17.08 19.05
C ALA A 34 -9.12 -17.86 19.48
N MET A 35 -9.91 -18.31 18.50
CA MET A 35 -11.03 -19.23 18.71
C MET A 35 -11.35 -19.97 17.41
N GLN A 36 -11.72 -21.24 17.51
CA GLN A 36 -12.22 -22.01 16.36
C GLN A 36 -13.30 -23.00 16.81
N GLY A 37 -14.24 -23.31 15.93
CA GLY A 37 -15.37 -24.17 16.29
C GLY A 37 -16.50 -24.15 15.27
N TRP A 38 -17.50 -25.01 15.50
CA TRP A 38 -18.68 -25.07 14.64
C TRP A 38 -19.70 -23.99 15.04
N LEU A 39 -20.25 -23.30 14.05
CA LEU A 39 -21.45 -22.48 14.21
C LEU A 39 -22.40 -22.73 13.04
N HIS A 40 -23.68 -22.50 13.29
CA HIS A 40 -24.70 -22.44 12.27
C HIS A 40 -24.79 -21.01 11.75
N LYS A 41 -24.69 -20.84 10.43
CA LYS A 41 -24.80 -19.55 9.77
C LYS A 41 -26.05 -19.50 8.92
N GLN A 42 -26.85 -18.45 9.06
CA GLN A 42 -28.01 -18.25 8.20
C GLN A 42 -27.58 -17.79 6.80
N ASP A 43 -28.15 -18.39 5.78
CA ASP A 43 -28.02 -18.04 4.38
C ASP A 43 -28.60 -16.63 4.10
N SER A 44 -28.05 -15.93 3.10
CA SER A 44 -28.49 -14.58 2.69
C SER A 44 -29.48 -14.57 1.52
N SER A 45 -29.77 -15.73 0.93
CA SER A 45 -30.75 -15.95 -0.14
C SER A 45 -32.17 -16.03 0.42
N GLY A 46 -33.19 -15.87 -0.43
CA GLY A 46 -34.59 -15.72 -0.04
C GLY A 46 -35.15 -16.83 0.87
N LEU A 47 -34.53 -18.03 0.88
CA LEU A 47 -34.94 -19.15 1.72
C LEU A 47 -34.34 -19.14 3.15
N ARG A 48 -33.36 -18.26 3.43
CA ARG A 48 -32.74 -18.04 4.77
C ARG A 48 -32.43 -19.32 5.57
N LEU A 49 -31.95 -20.36 4.88
CA LEU A 49 -31.60 -21.65 5.47
C LEU A 49 -30.39 -21.58 6.41
N TRP A 50 -30.39 -22.41 7.46
CA TRP A 50 -29.25 -22.55 8.36
C TRP A 50 -28.23 -23.55 7.80
N LYS A 51 -26.95 -23.18 7.79
CA LYS A 51 -25.84 -24.04 7.33
C LYS A 51 -24.77 -24.11 8.39
N ARG A 52 -24.42 -25.33 8.82
CA ARG A 52 -23.29 -25.58 9.72
C ARG A 52 -21.97 -25.32 9.00
N ARG A 53 -21.09 -24.53 9.61
CA ARG A 53 -19.79 -24.12 9.05
C ARG A 53 -18.75 -24.10 10.15
N TRP A 54 -17.51 -24.40 9.80
CA TRP A 54 -16.38 -24.27 10.71
C TRP A 54 -15.91 -22.82 10.70
N PHE A 55 -15.86 -22.19 11.86
CA PHE A 55 -15.47 -20.80 12.03
C PHE A 55 -14.13 -20.72 12.73
N VAL A 56 -13.34 -19.73 12.31
CA VAL A 56 -12.00 -19.49 12.87
C VAL A 56 -11.79 -17.99 13.03
N LEU A 57 -11.44 -17.57 14.24
CA LEU A 57 -11.16 -16.20 14.63
C LEU A 57 -9.64 -16.00 14.76
N VAL A 58 -9.06 -15.17 13.90
CA VAL A 58 -7.62 -14.86 13.85
C VAL A 58 -7.46 -13.37 13.56
N ASP A 59 -6.56 -12.67 14.26
CA ASP A 59 -6.16 -11.27 13.98
C ASP A 59 -7.34 -10.32 13.68
N LEU A 60 -8.38 -10.37 14.52
CA LEU A 60 -9.61 -9.55 14.42
C LEU A 60 -10.52 -9.87 13.21
N CYS A 61 -10.26 -10.96 12.49
CA CYS A 61 -11.08 -11.42 11.39
C CYS A 61 -11.74 -12.77 11.73
N LEU A 62 -13.04 -12.87 11.43
CA LEU A 62 -13.78 -14.13 11.53
C LEU A 62 -13.89 -14.76 10.13
N TYR A 63 -13.30 -15.93 9.96
CA TYR A 63 -13.35 -16.73 8.73
C TYR A 63 -14.30 -17.90 8.91
N TYR A 64 -14.92 -18.36 7.83
CA TYR A 64 -15.66 -19.62 7.84
C TYR A 64 -15.36 -20.51 6.63
N TYR A 65 -15.40 -21.81 6.88
CA TYR A 65 -15.02 -22.89 5.97
C TYR A 65 -16.19 -23.86 5.79
N ARG A 66 -16.06 -24.74 4.79
CA ARG A 66 -17.00 -25.86 4.62
C ARG A 66 -17.00 -26.74 5.87
N ASP A 67 -15.81 -27.03 6.38
CA ASP A 67 -15.53 -27.96 7.46
C ASP A 67 -14.18 -27.65 8.12
N SER A 68 -13.80 -28.46 9.12
CA SER A 68 -12.58 -28.31 9.92
C SER A 68 -11.28 -28.65 9.18
N SER A 69 -11.32 -29.02 7.90
CA SER A 69 -10.10 -29.19 7.10
C SER A 69 -9.43 -27.86 6.75
N GLU A 70 -10.17 -26.74 6.88
CA GLU A 70 -9.70 -25.36 6.65
C GLU A 70 -9.07 -25.10 5.26
N GLN A 71 -9.32 -25.98 4.29
CA GLN A 71 -8.67 -25.96 2.96
C GLN A 71 -8.96 -24.70 2.15
N GLN A 72 -10.21 -24.21 2.19
CA GLN A 72 -10.63 -23.03 1.42
C GLN A 72 -11.60 -22.17 2.20
N VAL A 73 -11.22 -20.91 2.42
CA VAL A 73 -12.08 -19.90 3.05
C VAL A 73 -13.32 -19.69 2.17
N ARG A 74 -14.51 -19.84 2.75
CA ARG A 74 -15.79 -19.62 2.05
C ARG A 74 -16.28 -18.19 2.15
N GLY A 75 -15.88 -17.50 3.22
CA GLY A 75 -16.06 -16.08 3.42
C GLY A 75 -15.49 -15.68 4.78
N GLY A 76 -15.52 -14.38 5.06
CA GLY A 76 -15.16 -13.87 6.37
C GLY A 76 -15.68 -12.46 6.57
N LEU A 77 -15.48 -11.93 7.77
CA LEU A 77 -15.69 -10.53 8.08
C LEU A 77 -14.58 -10.01 9.02
N PRO A 78 -14.06 -8.80 8.79
CA PRO A 78 -13.30 -8.08 9.79
C PRO A 78 -14.27 -7.63 10.88
N LEU A 79 -13.90 -7.87 12.14
CA LEU A 79 -14.75 -7.58 13.29
C LEU A 79 -14.77 -6.11 13.74
N PRO A 80 -13.73 -5.28 13.57
CA PRO A 80 -13.77 -3.90 14.01
C PRO A 80 -15.00 -3.15 13.46
N GLY A 81 -15.78 -2.53 14.36
CA GLY A 81 -17.01 -1.81 14.02
C GLY A 81 -18.28 -2.67 13.94
N TYR A 82 -18.18 -4.01 14.03
CA TYR A 82 -19.37 -4.87 14.12
C TYR A 82 -19.98 -4.86 15.52
N GLU A 83 -21.29 -4.71 15.61
CA GLU A 83 -22.04 -4.89 16.84
C GLU A 83 -22.49 -6.34 16.97
N ILE A 84 -22.12 -6.98 18.09
CA ILE A 84 -22.49 -8.37 18.39
C ILE A 84 -23.68 -8.40 19.34
N ARG A 85 -24.86 -8.76 18.82
CA ARG A 85 -26.12 -8.78 19.56
C ARG A 85 -26.58 -10.22 19.79
N VAL A 86 -26.84 -10.57 21.05
CA VAL A 86 -27.50 -11.84 21.37
C VAL A 86 -28.98 -11.67 21.07
N LEU A 87 -29.55 -12.62 20.34
CA LEU A 87 -30.98 -12.62 20.01
C LEU A 87 -31.74 -13.42 21.08
N PRO A 88 -32.99 -13.04 21.39
CA PRO A 88 -33.84 -13.86 22.24
C PRO A 88 -34.09 -15.22 21.59
N PRO A 89 -34.39 -16.26 22.38
CA PRO A 89 -34.73 -17.58 21.85
C PRO A 89 -35.88 -17.45 20.84
N ALA A 90 -35.62 -17.80 19.58
CA ALA A 90 -36.66 -17.73 18.56
C ALA A 90 -37.75 -18.79 18.83
N PRO A 91 -39.04 -18.49 18.56
CA PRO A 91 -40.09 -19.50 18.58
C PRO A 91 -39.69 -20.65 17.64
N ARG A 92 -39.83 -21.90 18.09
CA ARG A 92 -39.31 -23.14 17.47
C ARG A 92 -39.58 -23.22 15.95
N ALA A 93 -38.69 -22.64 15.15
CA ALA A 93 -38.63 -22.91 13.72
C ALA A 93 -37.92 -24.26 13.52
N PRO A 94 -38.47 -25.18 12.72
CA PRO A 94 -37.83 -26.46 12.48
C PRO A 94 -36.40 -26.26 11.95
N ARG A 95 -35.41 -26.87 12.62
CA ARG A 95 -33.98 -26.87 12.23
C ARG A 95 -33.22 -25.54 12.44
N ALA A 96 -33.81 -24.55 13.13
CA ALA A 96 -33.06 -23.36 13.56
C ALA A 96 -32.32 -23.63 14.89
N PRO A 97 -31.08 -23.12 15.06
CA PRO A 97 -30.38 -23.20 16.33
C PRO A 97 -31.09 -22.37 17.40
N GLN A 98 -31.01 -22.79 18.67
CA GLN A 98 -31.69 -22.12 19.78
C GLN A 98 -30.92 -20.90 20.30
N PHE A 99 -29.58 -20.95 20.25
CA PHE A 99 -28.69 -19.94 20.83
C PHE A 99 -28.18 -19.01 19.73
N LEU A 100 -28.93 -17.96 19.46
CA LEU A 100 -28.73 -17.09 18.30
C LEU A 100 -28.05 -15.77 18.66
N PHE A 101 -27.20 -15.30 17.77
CA PHE A 101 -26.62 -13.97 17.84
C PHE A 101 -26.35 -13.42 16.44
N THR A 102 -26.24 -12.10 16.33
CA THR A 102 -25.91 -11.42 15.09
C THR A 102 -24.59 -10.68 15.20
N ALA A 103 -23.88 -10.61 14.08
CA ALA A 103 -22.86 -9.60 13.85
C ALA A 103 -23.42 -8.60 12.83
N GLU A 104 -23.69 -7.39 13.29
CA GLU A 104 -24.31 -6.30 12.54
C GLU A 104 -23.31 -5.17 12.33
N HIS A 105 -23.27 -4.56 11.15
CA HIS A 105 -22.49 -3.36 10.91
C HIS A 105 -23.24 -2.53 9.88
N PRO A 106 -23.42 -1.21 10.10
CA PRO A 106 -24.08 -0.35 9.11
C PRO A 106 -23.42 -0.52 7.74
N GLY A 107 -24.18 -0.60 6.64
CA GLY A 107 -23.60 -0.74 5.29
C GLY A 107 -22.93 -2.09 4.95
N MET A 108 -22.68 -2.97 5.92
CA MET A 108 -22.18 -4.33 5.67
C MET A 108 -23.27 -5.38 5.86
N ARG A 109 -22.99 -6.58 5.40
CA ARG A 109 -23.86 -7.74 5.61
C ARG A 109 -23.94 -8.08 7.09
N THR A 110 -25.17 -8.21 7.57
CA THR A 110 -25.49 -8.87 8.85
C THR A 110 -25.30 -10.38 8.75
N TYR A 111 -24.60 -10.94 9.73
CA TYR A 111 -24.43 -12.38 9.89
C TYR A 111 -25.26 -12.86 11.06
N CYS A 112 -26.32 -13.63 10.79
CA CYS A 112 -27.04 -14.37 11.83
C CYS A 112 -26.33 -15.71 12.05
N LEU A 113 -25.93 -15.93 13.29
CA LEU A 113 -25.15 -17.07 13.76
C LEU A 113 -25.89 -17.78 14.88
N GLY A 114 -25.63 -19.08 15.04
CA GLY A 114 -26.18 -19.86 16.13
C GLY A 114 -25.23 -20.94 16.60
N ALA A 115 -25.13 -21.09 17.92
CA ALA A 115 -24.37 -22.16 18.58
C ALA A 115 -25.27 -23.34 18.96
N GLU A 116 -24.65 -24.49 19.26
CA GLU A 116 -25.37 -25.68 19.70
C GLU A 116 -25.69 -25.61 21.21
N THR A 117 -24.83 -24.94 21.99
CA THR A 117 -24.97 -24.77 23.44
C THR A 117 -24.89 -23.29 23.87
N PRO A 118 -25.46 -22.93 25.03
CA PRO A 118 -25.36 -21.57 25.55
C PRO A 118 -23.92 -21.19 25.93
N GLU A 119 -23.11 -22.15 26.38
CA GLU A 119 -21.69 -21.95 26.71
C GLU A 119 -20.88 -21.58 25.46
N GLU A 120 -21.08 -22.29 24.36
CA GLU A 120 -20.44 -21.97 23.08
C GLU A 120 -20.86 -20.60 22.56
N MET A 121 -22.16 -20.28 22.62
CA MET A 121 -22.66 -18.96 22.25
C MET A 121 -21.97 -17.87 23.06
N HIS A 122 -21.89 -18.05 24.38
CA HIS A 122 -21.26 -17.09 25.27
C HIS A 122 -19.77 -16.88 24.92
N ALA A 123 -19.02 -17.98 24.75
CA ALA A 123 -17.61 -17.93 24.37
C ALA A 123 -17.39 -17.18 23.04
N TRP A 124 -18.19 -17.50 22.02
CA TRP A 124 -18.12 -16.83 20.72
C TRP A 124 -18.49 -15.35 20.82
N VAL A 125 -19.59 -15.01 21.49
CA VAL A 125 -20.01 -13.61 21.67
C VAL A 125 -18.92 -12.80 22.38
N CYS A 126 -18.32 -13.34 23.45
CA CYS A 126 -17.21 -12.69 24.14
C CYS A 126 -15.99 -12.50 23.23
N ALA A 127 -15.59 -13.53 22.47
CA ALA A 127 -14.44 -13.45 21.57
C ALA A 127 -14.66 -12.43 20.43
N LEU A 128 -15.85 -12.43 19.84
CA LEU A 128 -16.21 -11.51 18.76
C LEU A 128 -16.38 -10.08 19.25
N ARG A 129 -16.97 -9.86 20.43
CA ARG A 129 -17.05 -8.51 21.04
C ARG A 129 -15.66 -7.95 21.30
N ARG A 130 -14.72 -8.75 21.82
CA ARG A 130 -13.32 -8.31 22.00
C ARG A 130 -12.67 -7.91 20.68
N GLY A 131 -12.93 -8.66 19.61
CA GLY A 131 -12.41 -8.34 18.28
C GLY A 131 -13.11 -7.15 17.60
N ALA A 132 -14.33 -6.81 18.03
CA ALA A 132 -15.16 -5.77 17.44
C ALA A 132 -15.16 -4.44 18.21
N SER A 133 -14.80 -4.47 19.49
CA SER A 133 -14.68 -3.28 20.33
C SER A 133 -13.68 -2.28 19.74
N PRO A 134 -13.99 -0.98 19.78
CA PRO A 134 -13.00 0.06 19.53
C PRO A 134 -11.82 -0.14 20.49
N LEU A 135 -10.59 -0.11 19.97
CA LEU A 135 -9.40 -0.02 20.83
C LEU A 135 -9.57 1.17 21.79
N PRO A 136 -9.12 1.10 23.06
CA PRO A 136 -9.33 2.19 24.02
C PRO A 136 -8.64 3.47 23.53
N GLY A 137 -9.42 4.38 22.95
CA GLY A 137 -8.91 5.59 22.27
C GLY A 137 -9.90 6.22 21.28
N GLY A 138 -11.07 6.63 21.77
CA GLY A 138 -12.05 7.56 21.17
C GLY A 138 -12.15 7.70 19.64
N TYR A 139 -13.05 6.94 19.00
CA TYR A 139 -13.55 7.19 17.64
C TYR A 139 -14.86 7.99 17.65
N SER A 140 -14.87 9.15 16.99
CA SER A 140 -16.07 9.95 16.76
C SER A 140 -16.89 9.39 15.59
N ARG A 141 -18.21 9.51 15.73
CA ARG A 141 -19.29 8.90 14.92
C ARG A 141 -19.35 9.38 13.45
N ASP A 142 -18.63 10.43 13.08
CA ASP A 142 -18.68 11.03 11.73
C ASP A 142 -17.80 10.30 10.69
N ALA A 143 -16.93 9.38 11.12
CA ALA A 143 -16.06 8.60 10.25
C ALA A 143 -16.77 7.45 9.51
N GLU A 144 -17.95 7.02 9.98
CA GLU A 144 -18.69 5.86 9.46
C GLU A 144 -19.10 6.03 7.99
N GLY A 145 -19.44 7.24 7.54
CA GLY A 145 -19.87 7.49 6.16
C GLY A 145 -18.74 7.51 5.11
N SER A 146 -17.50 7.79 5.54
CA SER A 146 -16.32 7.90 4.66
C SER A 146 -15.64 6.54 4.44
N TRP A 147 -15.69 5.69 5.47
CA TRP A 147 -15.17 4.32 5.52
C TRP A 147 -15.72 3.40 4.42
N PHE A 148 -17.05 3.31 4.21
CA PHE A 148 -17.62 2.36 3.24
C PHE A 148 -17.34 2.72 1.78
N ARG A 149 -17.24 4.01 1.43
CA ARG A 149 -16.92 4.42 0.05
C ARG A 149 -15.53 3.93 -0.38
N SER A 150 -14.64 3.65 0.58
CA SER A 150 -13.27 3.17 0.37
C SER A 150 -13.14 1.65 0.24
N LEU A 151 -14.19 0.87 0.55
CA LEU A 151 -14.16 -0.61 0.58
C LEU A 151 -14.81 -1.27 -0.64
N PHE A 152 -15.43 -0.49 -1.53
CA PHE A 152 -15.70 -0.95 -2.89
C PHE A 152 -14.43 -0.82 -3.69
N VAL A 153 -13.82 -1.98 -4.00
CA VAL A 153 -13.40 -2.23 -5.38
C VAL A 153 -14.59 -1.77 -6.21
N HIS A 154 -14.50 -0.55 -6.76
CA HIS A 154 -15.33 -0.21 -7.88
C HIS A 154 -15.18 -1.43 -8.79
N LYS A 155 -16.30 -2.03 -9.21
CA LYS A 155 -16.30 -2.57 -10.56
C LYS A 155 -15.78 -1.41 -11.39
N VAL A 156 -14.48 -1.48 -11.72
CA VAL A 156 -13.89 -0.58 -12.67
C VAL A 156 -14.61 -1.03 -13.92
N ASP A 157 -15.67 -0.31 -14.29
CA ASP A 157 -16.02 -0.21 -15.70
C ASP A 157 -14.68 -0.01 -16.41
N PRO A 158 -14.36 -0.78 -17.46
CA PRO A 158 -13.11 -0.60 -18.18
C PRO A 158 -13.04 0.85 -18.65
N ARG A 159 -12.39 1.70 -17.83
CA ARG A 159 -12.30 3.14 -18.04
C ARG A 159 -11.15 3.35 -19.00
N LYS A 160 -11.38 4.20 -19.99
CA LYS A 160 -10.52 4.39 -21.16
C LYS A 160 -9.22 5.17 -20.87
N ASP A 161 -9.01 5.63 -19.65
CA ASP A 161 -7.81 6.40 -19.27
C ASP A 161 -6.73 5.50 -18.68
N ALA A 162 -5.48 5.72 -19.09
CA ALA A 162 -4.32 4.97 -18.60
C ALA A 162 -4.18 5.10 -17.06
N HIS A 163 -3.98 3.96 -16.38
CA HIS A 163 -3.93 3.86 -14.91
C HIS A 163 -2.92 4.80 -14.22
N SER A 164 -1.88 5.23 -14.92
CA SER A 164 -0.85 6.15 -14.42
C SER A 164 -1.33 7.59 -14.24
N ASN A 165 -2.29 8.05 -15.06
CA ASN A 165 -2.75 9.44 -15.09
C ASN A 165 -3.59 9.85 -13.86
N LEU A 166 -4.05 8.87 -13.07
CA LEU A 166 -4.84 9.12 -11.85
C LEU A 166 -3.97 9.42 -10.63
N LEU A 167 -2.71 8.95 -10.65
CA LEU A 167 -1.79 9.04 -9.51
C LEU A 167 -0.65 10.03 -9.76
N SER A 168 -0.34 10.37 -11.01
CA SER A 168 0.76 11.26 -11.37
C SER A 168 0.38 12.76 -11.32
N LYS A 169 1.38 13.62 -11.11
CA LYS A 169 1.26 15.07 -11.33
C LYS A 169 1.06 15.33 -12.82
N LYS A 170 -0.14 15.72 -13.23
CA LYS A 170 -0.45 16.04 -14.64
C LYS A 170 0.24 17.32 -15.13
N GLU A 171 0.57 18.23 -14.22
CA GLU A 171 1.04 19.58 -14.53
C GLU A 171 2.53 19.65 -14.88
N THR A 172 3.36 18.74 -14.35
CA THR A 172 4.82 18.87 -14.45
C THR A 172 5.45 18.08 -15.60
N SER A 173 4.73 17.16 -16.26
CA SER A 173 5.25 16.27 -17.32
C SER A 173 6.61 15.62 -16.97
N ASN A 174 6.93 15.45 -15.69
CA ASN A 174 8.22 14.96 -15.25
C ASN A 174 8.28 13.44 -15.38
N LEU A 175 9.30 12.95 -16.09
CA LEU A 175 9.66 11.54 -16.10
C LEU A 175 10.93 11.35 -15.29
N TYR A 176 10.94 10.38 -14.37
CA TYR A 176 12.11 10.06 -13.58
C TYR A 176 12.74 8.76 -14.07
N LYS A 177 14.06 8.65 -13.95
CA LYS A 177 14.81 7.41 -14.19
C LYS A 177 15.64 7.10 -12.96
N ILE A 178 15.32 6.01 -12.28
CA ILE A 178 16.18 5.48 -11.21
C ILE A 178 17.10 4.41 -11.80
N GLN A 179 18.37 4.43 -11.40
CA GLN A 179 19.38 3.48 -11.82
C GLN A 179 20.07 2.89 -10.60
N PHE A 180 20.26 1.57 -10.62
CA PHE A 180 21.04 0.85 -9.63
C PHE A 180 22.19 0.16 -10.34
N HIS A 181 23.41 0.46 -9.92
CA HIS A 181 24.62 -0.08 -10.49
C HIS A 181 25.34 -0.87 -9.40
N ASN A 182 25.44 -2.19 -9.56
CA ASN A 182 26.23 -3.03 -8.67
C ASN A 182 27.67 -2.95 -9.19
N VAL A 183 28.53 -2.32 -8.41
CA VAL A 183 29.93 -2.09 -8.71
C VAL A 183 30.74 -3.25 -8.16
N LYS A 184 31.85 -3.59 -8.80
CA LYS A 184 32.85 -4.48 -8.21
C LYS A 184 33.38 -3.82 -6.93
N PRO A 185 33.46 -4.53 -5.79
CA PRO A 185 33.86 -3.92 -4.51
C PRO A 185 35.18 -3.13 -4.60
N GLU A 186 36.18 -3.69 -5.28
CA GLU A 186 37.49 -3.08 -5.48
C GLU A 186 37.48 -1.83 -6.39
N CYS A 187 36.39 -1.59 -7.11
CA CYS A 187 36.24 -0.47 -8.04
C CYS A 187 35.35 0.65 -7.51
N LEU A 188 34.72 0.54 -6.32
CA LEU A 188 33.71 1.50 -5.89
C LEU A 188 34.25 2.94 -5.82
N GLU A 189 35.46 3.13 -5.32
CA GLU A 189 36.08 4.46 -5.26
C GLU A 189 36.37 5.04 -6.65
N ALA A 190 36.95 4.23 -7.54
CA ALA A 190 37.22 4.64 -8.93
C ALA A 190 35.93 4.95 -9.69
N TYR A 191 34.88 4.15 -9.48
CA TYR A 191 33.55 4.38 -10.02
C TYR A 191 32.99 5.72 -9.54
N ASN A 192 33.09 6.01 -8.24
CA ASN A 192 32.60 7.26 -7.66
C ASN A 192 33.32 8.46 -8.28
N LYS A 193 34.66 8.46 -8.33
CA LYS A 193 35.46 9.53 -8.95
C LYS A 193 35.05 9.77 -10.40
N LEU A 194 34.90 8.70 -11.18
CA LEU A 194 34.46 8.79 -12.57
C LEU A 194 33.05 9.40 -12.69
N THR A 195 32.12 9.05 -11.78
CA THR A 195 30.79 9.67 -11.78
C THR A 195 30.79 11.13 -11.30
N GLU A 196 31.65 11.47 -10.34
CA GLU A 196 31.81 12.83 -9.83
C GLU A 196 32.33 13.78 -10.91
N GLU A 197 33.16 13.30 -11.82
CA GLU A 197 33.67 14.08 -12.94
C GLU A 197 32.59 14.36 -14.01
N VAL A 198 31.78 13.35 -14.37
CA VAL A 198 30.94 13.41 -15.57
C VAL A 198 29.50 13.83 -15.29
N LEU A 199 28.91 13.36 -14.19
CA LEU A 199 27.48 13.59 -13.95
C LEU A 199 27.11 15.06 -13.71
N PRO A 200 27.91 15.88 -13.00
CA PRO A 200 27.63 17.31 -12.85
C PRO A 200 27.67 18.06 -14.18
N LYS A 201 28.60 17.71 -15.07
CA LYS A 201 28.68 18.31 -16.42
C LYS A 201 27.38 18.07 -17.19
N LEU A 202 26.88 16.84 -17.19
CA LEU A 202 25.60 16.50 -17.83
C LEU A 202 24.40 17.19 -17.18
N HIS A 203 24.43 17.38 -15.87
CA HIS A 203 23.34 18.04 -15.14
C HIS A 203 23.26 19.54 -15.44
N SER A 204 24.42 20.20 -15.58
CA SER A 204 24.50 21.65 -15.78
C SER A 204 24.48 22.07 -17.24
N ASP A 205 24.62 21.13 -18.18
CA ASP A 205 24.63 21.41 -19.61
C ASP A 205 23.19 21.56 -20.17
N PRO A 206 22.81 22.77 -20.63
CA PRO A 206 21.45 23.03 -21.12
C PRO A 206 21.09 22.24 -22.39
N ASP A 207 22.08 21.70 -23.11
CA ASP A 207 21.82 20.86 -24.28
C ASP A 207 21.24 19.51 -23.90
N TYR A 208 21.42 19.06 -22.65
CA TYR A 208 20.83 17.82 -22.15
C TYR A 208 19.63 18.14 -21.25
N PRO A 209 18.39 17.82 -21.68
CA PRO A 209 17.20 18.08 -20.88
C PRO A 209 17.03 17.05 -19.75
N CYS A 210 18.01 16.95 -18.86
CA CYS A 210 18.00 16.05 -17.71
C CYS A 210 18.64 16.66 -16.47
N ASP A 211 17.94 16.53 -15.34
CA ASP A 211 18.47 16.93 -14.04
C ASP A 211 18.96 15.71 -13.27
N LEU A 212 20.17 15.79 -12.71
CA LEU A 212 20.55 14.86 -11.65
C LEU A 212 19.76 15.24 -10.39
N VAL A 213 18.89 14.36 -9.92
CA VAL A 213 18.13 14.58 -8.68
C VAL A 213 18.96 14.13 -7.50
N GLY A 214 19.63 12.98 -7.59
CA GLY A 214 20.57 12.59 -6.56
C GLY A 214 21.41 11.37 -6.92
N ASN A 215 22.49 11.23 -6.17
CA ASN A 215 23.53 10.24 -6.38
C ASN A 215 24.02 9.73 -5.02
N TRP A 216 23.88 8.43 -4.78
CA TRP A 216 24.19 7.83 -3.50
C TRP A 216 24.92 6.49 -3.66
N ASN A 217 25.67 6.12 -2.62
CA ASN A 217 26.10 4.76 -2.38
C ASN A 217 25.27 4.10 -1.28
N THR A 218 24.98 2.83 -1.46
CA THR A 218 24.28 2.03 -0.46
C THR A 218 25.21 1.73 0.71
N TRP A 219 24.76 2.06 1.93
CA TRP A 219 25.45 1.73 3.17
C TRP A 219 24.87 0.48 3.84
N TYR A 220 23.55 0.41 4.01
CA TYR A 220 22.84 -0.78 4.47
C TYR A 220 21.87 -1.28 3.40
N GLY A 221 21.96 -2.57 3.07
CA GLY A 221 21.26 -3.20 1.94
C GLY A 221 22.26 -3.93 1.04
N GLU A 222 22.03 -3.93 -0.27
CA GLU A 222 23.03 -4.40 -1.26
C GLU A 222 24.24 -3.46 -1.27
N GLN A 223 25.35 -3.87 -0.66
CA GLN A 223 26.60 -3.10 -0.62
C GLN A 223 27.25 -3.01 -2.01
N ASP A 224 28.20 -2.10 -2.15
CA ASP A 224 28.88 -1.79 -3.41
C ASP A 224 27.93 -1.37 -4.54
N GLN A 225 26.76 -0.83 -4.17
CA GLN A 225 25.74 -0.39 -5.11
C GLN A 225 25.59 1.13 -5.10
N ALA A 226 25.78 1.72 -6.28
CA ALA A 226 25.48 3.12 -6.53
C ALA A 226 24.04 3.29 -7.05
N VAL A 227 23.33 4.29 -6.55
CA VAL A 227 21.95 4.64 -6.93
C VAL A 227 21.92 6.05 -7.49
N HIS A 228 21.34 6.20 -8.69
CA HIS A 228 21.22 7.48 -9.39
C HIS A 228 19.76 7.76 -9.70
N LEU A 229 19.28 8.95 -9.38
CA LEU A 229 17.94 9.41 -9.75
C LEU A 229 18.05 10.60 -10.69
N TRP A 230 17.46 10.48 -11.88
CA TRP A 230 17.43 11.53 -12.90
C TRP A 230 16.00 11.98 -13.16
N ARG A 231 15.81 13.26 -13.50
CA ARG A 231 14.53 13.84 -13.93
C ARG A 231 14.65 14.36 -15.36
N PHE A 232 13.61 14.16 -16.16
CA PHE A 232 13.49 14.65 -17.52
C PHE A 232 12.21 15.50 -17.61
N SER A 233 12.39 16.82 -17.55
CA SER A 233 11.30 17.79 -17.65
C SER A 233 10.83 17.85 -19.11
N GLY A 234 9.57 17.49 -19.35
CA GLY A 234 9.05 17.25 -20.71
C GLY A 234 8.91 15.77 -21.08
N GLY A 235 9.11 14.86 -20.13
CA GLY A 235 8.66 13.49 -20.20
C GLY A 235 9.47 12.60 -21.15
N TYR A 236 8.78 11.71 -21.87
CA TYR A 236 9.41 10.81 -22.84
C TYR A 236 10.15 11.54 -23.97
N PRO A 237 9.61 12.62 -24.58
CA PRO A 237 10.35 13.40 -25.58
C PRO A 237 11.70 13.91 -25.08
N ALA A 238 11.74 14.53 -23.90
CA ALA A 238 12.97 15.03 -23.29
C ALA A 238 13.97 13.90 -23.02
N LEU A 239 13.49 12.77 -22.49
CA LEU A 239 14.32 11.57 -22.31
C LEU A 239 14.91 11.09 -23.64
N MET A 240 14.11 11.00 -24.70
CA MET A 240 14.56 10.51 -25.99
C MET A 240 15.57 11.45 -26.65
N ASP A 241 15.34 12.77 -26.59
CA ASP A 241 16.29 13.78 -27.05
C ASP A 241 17.62 13.68 -26.32
N CYS A 242 17.60 13.68 -24.98
CA CYS A 242 18.79 13.49 -24.15
C CYS A 242 19.54 12.20 -24.53
N MET A 243 18.85 11.07 -24.63
CA MET A 243 19.48 9.79 -24.98
C MET A 243 20.06 9.78 -26.40
N ASN A 244 19.45 10.46 -27.36
CA ASN A 244 19.97 10.57 -28.72
C ASN A 244 21.25 11.43 -28.77
N LYS A 245 21.26 12.58 -28.07
CA LYS A 245 22.46 13.43 -27.95
C LYS A 245 23.60 12.68 -27.26
N LEU A 246 23.32 11.97 -26.16
CA LEU A 246 24.31 11.18 -25.43
C LEU A 246 24.92 10.04 -26.27
N ARG A 247 24.24 9.54 -27.31
CA ARG A 247 24.82 8.54 -28.22
C ARG A 247 25.90 9.12 -29.14
N GLN A 248 25.93 10.43 -29.31
CA GLN A 248 26.90 11.13 -30.17
C GLN A 248 28.00 11.82 -29.34
N ASN A 249 27.78 12.01 -28.04
CA ASN A 249 28.76 12.62 -27.13
C ASN A 249 29.93 11.67 -26.84
N LYS A 250 31.13 12.01 -27.35
CA LYS A 250 32.35 11.22 -27.17
C LYS A 250 32.76 11.05 -25.71
N GLU A 251 32.76 12.12 -24.92
CA GLU A 251 33.13 12.07 -23.49
C GLU A 251 32.19 11.14 -22.72
N TYR A 252 30.88 11.19 -22.99
CA TYR A 252 29.91 10.29 -22.39
C TYR A 252 30.09 8.83 -22.82
N LEU A 253 30.44 8.59 -24.08
CA LEU A 253 30.70 7.24 -24.59
C LEU A 253 31.95 6.64 -23.93
N ASP A 254 33.01 7.42 -23.77
CA ASP A 254 34.24 7.01 -23.07
C ASP A 254 33.97 6.74 -21.59
N PHE A 255 33.24 7.65 -20.91
CA PHE A 255 32.71 7.43 -19.55
C PHE A 255 31.93 6.13 -19.44
N ARG A 256 30.99 5.89 -20.37
CA ARG A 256 30.16 4.69 -20.36
C ARG A 256 31.00 3.42 -20.54
N LYS A 257 32.01 3.46 -21.41
CA LYS A 257 32.94 2.34 -21.65
C LYS A 257 33.74 2.03 -20.40
N GLU A 258 34.35 3.05 -19.78
CA GLU A 258 35.18 2.88 -18.60
C GLU A 258 34.36 2.41 -17.40
N ARG A 259 33.23 3.07 -17.12
CA ARG A 259 32.28 2.65 -16.08
C ARG A 259 31.88 1.18 -16.23
N SER A 260 31.65 0.70 -17.45
CA SER A 260 31.18 -0.68 -17.66
C SER A 260 32.20 -1.74 -17.23
N ARG A 261 33.51 -1.41 -17.20
CA ARG A 261 34.56 -2.33 -16.70
C ARG A 261 34.49 -2.55 -15.19
N MET A 262 33.89 -1.61 -14.47
CA MET A 262 33.76 -1.60 -13.01
C MET A 262 32.47 -2.22 -12.49
N LEU A 263 31.53 -2.59 -13.37
CA LEU A 263 30.19 -3.05 -12.96
C LEU A 263 30.07 -4.57 -12.98
N LEU A 264 29.39 -5.11 -11.97
CA LEU A 264 28.89 -6.48 -11.93
C LEU A 264 27.53 -6.58 -12.65
N SER A 265 26.63 -5.65 -12.36
CA SER A 265 25.30 -5.61 -12.97
C SER A 265 24.70 -4.20 -12.90
N ARG A 266 23.64 -3.98 -13.68
CA ARG A 266 22.97 -2.67 -13.75
C ARG A 266 21.50 -2.86 -14.09
N ARG A 267 20.64 -2.15 -13.36
CA ARG A 267 19.19 -2.07 -13.61
C ARG A 267 18.74 -0.62 -13.63
N ASN A 268 17.70 -0.31 -14.41
CA ASN A 268 17.04 0.98 -14.36
C ASN A 268 15.53 0.82 -14.51
N GLN A 269 14.80 1.83 -14.06
CA GLN A 269 13.36 1.92 -14.20
C GLN A 269 12.99 3.36 -14.55
N LEU A 270 11.97 3.51 -15.40
CA LEU A 270 11.33 4.80 -15.62
C LEU A 270 10.11 4.90 -14.70
N LEU A 271 10.00 6.03 -14.03
CA LEU A 271 9.05 6.26 -12.96
C LEU A 271 8.27 7.55 -13.19
N LEU A 272 7.06 7.59 -12.67
CA LEU A 272 6.31 8.82 -12.46
C LEU A 272 6.27 9.15 -10.96
N GLU A 273 6.20 10.42 -10.62
CA GLU A 273 6.00 10.89 -9.25
C GLU A 273 4.53 10.84 -8.86
N PHE A 274 4.24 10.55 -7.59
CA PHE A 274 2.88 10.67 -7.05
C PHE A 274 2.48 12.14 -6.90
N SER A 275 1.23 12.45 -7.22
CA SER A 275 0.67 13.81 -7.14
C SER A 275 0.61 14.37 -5.73
N PHE A 276 0.40 13.50 -4.75
CA PHE A 276 0.30 13.84 -3.33
C PHE A 276 1.65 13.88 -2.60
N TRP A 277 2.77 13.63 -3.30
CA TRP A 277 4.10 13.65 -2.69
C TRP A 277 4.85 14.96 -2.93
N ASN A 278 5.77 15.26 -2.02
CA ASN A 278 6.70 16.38 -2.16
C ASN A 278 7.54 16.24 -3.44
N GLU A 279 7.86 17.38 -4.05
CA GLU A 279 8.89 17.43 -5.07
C GLU A 279 10.27 17.27 -4.40
N PRO A 280 11.19 16.46 -4.98
CA PRO A 280 12.55 16.38 -4.49
C PRO A 280 13.25 17.74 -4.67
N ARG A 281 13.59 18.39 -3.55
CA ARG A 281 14.32 19.67 -3.51
C ARG A 281 15.57 19.54 -2.65
N PRO A 282 16.63 20.32 -2.94
CA PRO A 282 17.84 20.36 -2.11
C PRO A 282 17.51 20.58 -0.62
N ARG A 283 18.30 19.98 0.26
CA ARG A 283 18.08 19.98 1.72
C ARG A 283 19.36 20.28 2.44
N GLN A 284 19.31 21.07 3.51
CA GLN A 284 20.49 21.30 4.36
C GLN A 284 20.98 19.97 4.95
N GLY A 285 22.24 19.64 4.66
CA GLY A 285 22.93 18.45 5.15
C GLY A 285 23.73 18.65 6.45
N PRO A 286 24.44 17.60 6.90
CA PRO A 286 24.53 16.28 6.28
C PRO A 286 23.26 15.43 6.52
N ASN A 287 22.86 14.66 5.50
CA ASN A 287 21.72 13.75 5.55
C ASN A 287 22.10 12.35 5.09
N ILE A 288 21.49 11.33 5.68
CA ILE A 288 21.37 9.98 5.14
C ILE A 288 20.02 9.79 4.47
N TYR A 289 19.93 8.92 3.47
CA TYR A 289 18.70 8.68 2.71
C TYR A 289 18.23 7.25 2.91
N GLU A 290 16.92 7.05 3.00
CA GLU A 290 16.31 5.73 2.97
C GLU A 290 15.48 5.60 1.68
N LEU A 291 15.86 4.67 0.81
CA LEU A 291 15.05 4.25 -0.32
C LEU A 291 14.27 2.99 0.05
N ARG A 292 12.95 3.12 0.18
CA ARG A 292 12.05 1.98 0.40
C ARG A 292 11.37 1.60 -0.90
N SER A 293 11.62 0.38 -1.36
CA SER A 293 11.00 -0.18 -2.56
C SER A 293 9.91 -1.17 -2.15
N TYR A 294 8.73 -1.06 -2.74
CA TYR A 294 7.59 -1.94 -2.48
C TYR A 294 7.14 -2.58 -3.80
N LYS A 295 7.26 -3.91 -3.91
CA LYS A 295 6.66 -4.67 -5.02
C LYS A 295 5.23 -4.99 -4.65
N LEU A 296 4.27 -4.36 -5.29
CA LEU A 296 2.85 -4.52 -5.03
C LEU A 296 2.27 -5.75 -5.74
N LYS A 297 1.12 -6.23 -5.27
CA LYS A 297 0.32 -7.21 -6.01
C LYS A 297 -0.21 -6.54 -7.29
N PRO A 298 -0.15 -7.20 -8.46
CA PRO A 298 -0.73 -6.68 -9.69
C PRO A 298 -2.17 -6.21 -9.49
N GLY A 299 -2.50 -5.04 -10.03
CA GLY A 299 -3.81 -4.40 -9.90
C GLY A 299 -4.03 -3.57 -8.62
N THR A 300 -3.14 -3.62 -7.63
CA THR A 300 -3.36 -2.95 -6.33
C THR A 300 -2.75 -1.55 -6.20
N MET A 301 -2.04 -1.05 -7.23
CA MET A 301 -1.31 0.21 -7.16
C MET A 301 -2.19 1.42 -6.83
N ILE A 302 -3.41 1.48 -7.38
CA ILE A 302 -4.36 2.58 -7.13
C ILE A 302 -4.86 2.53 -5.68
N GLU A 303 -5.25 1.34 -5.21
CA GLU A 303 -5.71 1.14 -3.84
C GLU A 303 -4.61 1.51 -2.83
N TRP A 304 -3.39 1.04 -3.09
CA TRP A 304 -2.23 1.38 -2.27
C TRP A 304 -1.93 2.88 -2.29
N GLY A 305 -1.96 3.50 -3.48
CA GLY A 305 -1.75 4.94 -3.65
C GLY A 305 -2.79 5.79 -2.93
N ASN A 306 -4.07 5.41 -2.98
CA ASN A 306 -5.16 6.13 -2.29
C ASN A 306 -5.01 6.09 -0.77
N ASN A 307 -4.55 4.96 -0.22
CA ASN A 307 -4.24 4.87 1.21
C ASN A 307 -3.09 5.82 1.59
N TRP A 308 -2.00 5.77 0.82
CA TRP A 308 -0.85 6.66 1.04
C TRP A 308 -1.14 8.14 0.83
N ALA A 309 -2.02 8.51 -0.10
CA ALA A 309 -2.43 9.90 -0.31
C ALA A 309 -3.06 10.53 0.94
N ARG A 310 -3.72 9.72 1.77
CA ARG A 310 -4.28 10.15 3.07
C ARG A 310 -3.22 10.18 4.16
N ALA A 311 -2.34 9.18 4.18
CA ALA A 311 -1.40 8.97 5.28
C ALA A 311 -0.07 9.72 5.16
N ILE A 312 0.32 10.15 3.97
CA ILE A 312 1.61 10.80 3.74
C ILE A 312 1.75 12.09 4.55
N LYS A 313 0.64 12.79 4.84
CA LYS A 313 0.60 14.01 5.65
C LYS A 313 1.22 13.82 7.02
N TYR A 314 0.97 12.66 7.66
CA TYR A 314 1.56 12.30 8.96
C TYR A 314 3.10 12.24 8.93
N ARG A 315 3.70 12.05 7.75
CA ARG A 315 5.14 11.96 7.52
C ARG A 315 5.72 13.14 6.75
N GLN A 316 4.90 14.09 6.32
CA GLN A 316 5.37 15.34 5.73
C GLN A 316 5.69 16.38 6.81
N GLU A 317 5.01 16.30 7.96
CA GLU A 317 5.19 17.21 9.10
C GLU A 317 6.62 17.22 9.66
N ASN A 318 7.32 16.08 9.68
CA ASN A 318 8.72 16.04 10.16
C ASN A 318 9.74 16.23 9.03
N GLN A 319 9.29 16.73 7.87
CA GLN A 319 10.10 17.03 6.70
C GLN A 319 10.98 15.87 6.22
N GLU A 320 10.70 14.60 6.55
CA GLU A 320 11.53 13.48 6.09
C GLU A 320 11.24 13.07 4.64
N ALA A 321 10.06 13.40 4.10
CA ALA A 321 9.57 12.94 2.81
C ALA A 321 10.23 13.69 1.63
N VAL A 322 11.10 13.01 0.87
CA VAL A 322 11.81 13.59 -0.28
C VAL A 322 11.02 13.38 -1.57
N GLY A 323 10.61 12.15 -1.86
CA GLY A 323 9.96 11.81 -3.12
C GLY A 323 9.25 10.46 -3.07
N GLY A 324 8.18 10.31 -3.85
CA GLY A 324 7.40 9.09 -3.98
C GLY A 324 7.13 8.81 -5.44
N PHE A 325 7.49 7.63 -5.91
CA PHE A 325 7.51 7.29 -7.33
C PHE A 325 6.92 5.91 -7.60
N PHE A 326 6.38 5.70 -8.79
CA PHE A 326 5.88 4.40 -9.23
C PHE A 326 6.35 4.05 -10.65
N SER A 327 6.63 2.77 -10.88
CA SER A 327 7.18 2.24 -12.13
C SER A 327 6.23 2.40 -13.32
N GLN A 328 6.74 2.90 -14.44
CA GLN A 328 6.11 2.84 -15.77
C GLN A 328 6.78 1.83 -16.70
N ILE A 329 8.12 1.79 -16.71
CA ILE A 329 8.91 0.88 -17.54
C ILE A 329 10.02 0.25 -16.68
N GLY A 330 10.29 -1.03 -16.94
CA GLY A 330 11.15 -1.89 -16.12
C GLY A 330 10.31 -2.84 -15.29
N GLU A 331 10.71 -3.11 -14.04
CA GLU A 331 9.89 -3.93 -13.14
C GLU A 331 8.60 -3.17 -12.75
N LEU A 332 7.44 -3.72 -13.12
CA LEU A 332 6.13 -3.11 -12.92
C LEU A 332 5.56 -3.38 -11.51
N TYR A 333 4.56 -2.58 -11.14
CA TYR A 333 3.93 -2.61 -9.81
C TYR A 333 4.92 -2.33 -8.67
N VAL A 334 5.99 -1.58 -8.95
CA VAL A 334 6.97 -1.16 -7.95
C VAL A 334 6.73 0.29 -7.56
N VAL A 335 6.72 0.55 -6.26
CA VAL A 335 6.69 1.89 -5.68
C VAL A 335 8.00 2.15 -4.94
N HIS A 336 8.55 3.34 -5.10
CA HIS A 336 9.75 3.81 -4.41
C HIS A 336 9.42 5.02 -3.55
N HIS A 337 9.72 4.95 -2.26
CA HIS A 337 9.72 6.09 -1.36
C HIS A 337 11.14 6.48 -1.02
N LEU A 338 11.48 7.74 -1.23
CA LEU A 338 12.75 8.34 -0.83
C LEU A 338 12.50 9.23 0.40
N TRP A 339 13.23 8.92 1.47
CA TRP A 339 13.23 9.67 2.73
C TRP A 339 14.63 10.20 3.01
N ALA A 340 14.75 11.31 3.73
CA ALA A 340 16.02 11.77 4.28
C ALA A 340 15.91 12.01 5.79
N TYR A 341 17.00 11.72 6.48
CA TYR A 341 17.16 11.88 7.92
C TYR A 341 18.56 12.42 8.20
N ARG A 342 18.75 13.09 9.34
CA ARG A 342 20.07 13.57 9.75
C ARG A 342 21.04 12.40 9.99
N ASP A 343 20.55 11.33 10.62
CA ASP A 343 21.31 10.16 11.04
C ASP A 343 20.37 8.96 11.30
N LEU A 344 20.92 7.81 11.69
CA LEU A 344 20.12 6.60 11.96
C LEU A 344 19.24 6.73 13.20
N GLN A 345 19.66 7.52 14.19
CA GLN A 345 18.92 7.75 15.43
C GLN A 345 17.64 8.55 15.16
N SER A 346 17.77 9.70 14.49
CA SER A 346 16.66 10.54 14.04
C SER A 346 15.72 9.78 13.10
N ARG A 347 16.23 8.86 12.27
CA ARG A 347 15.40 7.92 11.51
C ARG A 347 14.54 7.04 12.41
N GLU A 348 15.12 6.41 13.42
CA GLU A 348 14.37 5.56 14.37
C GLU A 348 13.31 6.37 15.11
N GLU A 349 13.70 7.50 15.70
CA GLU A 349 12.82 8.40 16.44
C GLU A 349 11.64 8.86 15.58
N THR A 350 11.90 9.31 14.34
CA THR A 350 10.87 9.76 13.41
C THR A 350 9.89 8.64 13.05
N ARG A 351 10.39 7.42 12.82
CA ARG A 351 9.54 6.27 12.50
C ARG A 351 8.70 5.82 13.69
N ASN A 352 9.25 5.83 14.90
CA ASN A 352 8.54 5.49 16.12
C ASN A 352 7.51 6.56 16.49
N ALA A 353 7.82 7.84 16.24
CA ALA A 353 6.89 8.94 16.42
C ALA A 353 5.68 8.84 15.48
N ALA A 354 5.86 8.36 14.24
CA ALA A 354 4.75 8.16 13.30
C ALA A 354 3.69 7.19 13.84
N TRP A 355 4.08 6.15 14.59
CA TRP A 355 3.14 5.22 15.23
C TRP A 355 2.28 5.83 16.33
N ARG A 356 2.68 6.99 16.87
CA ARG A 356 1.87 7.73 17.85
C ARG A 356 0.82 8.62 17.16
N LYS A 357 0.90 8.79 15.84
CA LYS A 357 -0.06 9.60 15.07
C LYS A 357 -1.29 8.74 14.73
N ARG A 358 -2.46 9.21 15.15
CA ARG A 358 -3.74 8.55 14.90
C ARG A 358 -3.98 8.36 13.39
N GLY A 359 -4.25 7.12 12.97
CA GLY A 359 -4.53 6.76 11.57
C GLY A 359 -3.31 6.27 10.79
N TRP A 360 -2.10 6.37 11.35
CA TRP A 360 -0.91 5.76 10.74
C TRP A 360 -0.97 4.23 10.77
N ASP A 361 -1.42 3.68 11.89
CA ASP A 361 -1.67 2.26 12.12
C ASP A 361 -2.70 1.69 11.13
N GLU A 362 -3.80 2.40 10.89
CA GLU A 362 -4.78 2.03 9.87
C GLU A 362 -4.17 1.99 8.47
N ASN A 363 -3.39 3.01 8.10
CA ASN A 363 -2.72 3.02 6.80
C ASN A 363 -1.79 1.81 6.63
N VAL A 364 -1.03 1.45 7.66
CA VAL A 364 -0.18 0.26 7.63
C VAL A 364 -1.04 -1.00 7.46
N TYR A 365 -2.14 -1.12 8.20
CA TYR A 365 -3.07 -2.25 8.12
C TYR A 365 -3.64 -2.44 6.69
N TYR A 366 -4.01 -1.35 5.99
CA TYR A 366 -4.55 -1.44 4.62
C TYR A 366 -3.49 -1.60 3.54
N THR A 367 -2.26 -1.10 3.75
CA THR A 367 -1.24 -1.10 2.68
C THR A 367 -0.35 -2.34 2.70
N VAL A 368 -0.07 -2.93 3.88
CA VAL A 368 0.79 -4.12 4.01
C VAL A 368 0.24 -5.33 3.23
N PRO A 369 -1.06 -5.67 3.28
CA PRO A 369 -1.61 -6.80 2.53
C PRO A 369 -1.51 -6.64 1.01
N LEU A 370 -1.32 -5.43 0.49
CA LEU A 370 -1.19 -5.16 -0.95
C LEU A 370 0.25 -5.38 -1.45
N ILE A 371 1.22 -5.50 -0.54
CA ILE A 371 2.63 -5.66 -0.85
C ILE A 371 2.98 -7.17 -0.98
N ARG A 372 3.77 -7.51 -2.00
CA ARG A 372 4.40 -8.85 -2.15
C ARG A 372 5.74 -8.91 -1.43
N THR A 373 6.60 -7.93 -1.68
CA THR A 373 7.91 -7.79 -1.04
C THR A 373 8.21 -6.32 -0.83
N MET A 374 9.00 -6.02 0.20
CA MET A 374 9.50 -4.68 0.45
C MET A 374 10.97 -4.74 0.83
N GLU A 375 11.71 -3.72 0.41
CA GLU A 375 13.13 -3.55 0.67
C GLU A 375 13.34 -2.15 1.24
N SER A 376 14.23 -2.01 2.22
CA SER A 376 14.71 -0.72 2.70
C SER A 376 16.22 -0.68 2.54
N ARG A 377 16.71 0.43 2.02
CA ARG A 377 18.12 0.68 1.75
C ARG A 377 18.52 2.02 2.36
N ILE A 378 19.55 2.01 3.20
CA ILE A 378 20.16 3.25 3.70
C ILE A 378 21.28 3.63 2.76
N MET A 379 21.30 4.89 2.34
CA MET A 379 22.20 5.41 1.32
C MET A 379 22.88 6.68 1.81
N ILE A 380 24.15 6.82 1.49
CA ILE A 380 24.98 8.00 1.77
C ILE A 380 25.16 8.76 0.46
N PRO A 381 24.82 10.07 0.39
CA PRO A 381 24.99 10.81 -0.85
C PRO A 381 26.46 11.08 -1.12
N LEU A 382 26.82 11.10 -2.39
CA LEU A 382 28.11 11.64 -2.85
C LEU A 382 28.07 13.17 -2.79
N LYS A 383 29.25 13.81 -2.76
CA LYS A 383 29.38 15.28 -2.68
C LYS A 383 28.68 16.01 -3.83
N ILE A 384 28.57 15.35 -4.98
CA ILE A 384 27.91 15.88 -6.17
C ILE A 384 26.39 15.71 -6.16
N SER A 385 25.80 15.08 -5.15
CA SER A 385 24.37 14.78 -5.12
C SER A 385 23.57 16.06 -4.85
N PRO A 386 22.70 16.52 -5.79
CA PRO A 386 22.03 17.82 -5.64
C PRO A 386 21.01 17.90 -4.50
N LEU A 387 20.67 16.77 -3.87
CA LEU A 387 19.80 16.73 -2.70
C LEU A 387 20.51 17.04 -1.36
N GLN A 388 21.83 17.33 -1.35
CA GLN A 388 22.60 17.72 -0.16
C GLN A 388 22.71 19.22 0.10
#